data_AF-A0AAW9IIP7-F1
#
_entry.id   AF-A0AAW9IIP7-F1
#
_cell.length_a   1.000
_cell.length_b   1.000
_cell.length_c   1.000
_cell.angle_alpha   90.00
_cell.angle_beta   90.00
_cell.angle_gamma   90.00
#
_symmetry.space_group_name_H-M   'P 1'
#
loop_
_entity.id
_entity.type
_entity.pdbx_description
1 polymer ?
#
loop_
_entity_poly.entity_id
_entity_poly.type
_entity_poly.pdbx_seq_one_letter_code
_entity_poly.pdbx_strand_id
1 'polypeptide(L)'
;DRSSVSDIIHRGGTILRTARCVEFKKEEVRVKATKILKAYGVDALVVIGGDGSFTGAKLLSKLGVKTVGLPGTIDNDLTYTDFTIGFDTALNTIIDAIDKIRDTSTSHERVSIVEVMGRDCGDLALYAGIAG
;
A
#
# COMPACT_ATOMS: atom_id res chain seq x y z
N ASP A 1 14.64 18.19 4.90
CA ASP A 1 15.51 18.31 6.08
C ASP A 1 15.30 17.08 6.96
N ARG A 2 16.22 16.68 7.84
CA ARG A 2 15.99 15.53 8.74
C ARG A 2 14.79 15.77 9.66
N SER A 3 14.58 17.02 10.07
CA SER A 3 13.42 17.45 10.86
C SER A 3 12.08 17.22 10.15
N SER A 4 12.04 17.23 8.81
CA SER A 4 10.78 17.04 8.08
C SER A 4 10.26 15.60 8.12
N VAL A 5 11.08 14.66 8.60
CA VAL A 5 10.73 13.25 8.76
C VAL A 5 10.94 12.76 10.20
N SER A 6 11.12 13.68 11.17
CA SER A 6 11.12 13.29 12.59
C SER A 6 9.72 12.92 13.07
N ASP A 7 9.62 11.98 14.01
CA ASP A 7 8.38 11.55 14.67
C ASP A 7 7.26 11.02 13.74
N ILE A 8 7.61 10.51 12.55
CA ILE A 8 6.63 9.88 11.64
C ILE A 8 6.70 8.35 11.61
N ILE A 9 7.75 7.73 12.18
CA ILE A 9 7.99 6.28 12.08
C ILE A 9 6.87 5.43 12.69
N HIS A 10 6.21 5.92 13.75
CA HIS A 10 5.12 5.23 14.45
C HIS A 10 3.73 5.65 13.95
N ARG A 11 3.66 6.57 12.97
CA ARG A 11 2.39 7.11 12.49
C ARG A 11 1.92 6.33 11.27
N GLY A 12 0.66 5.90 11.30
CA GLY A 12 0.00 5.35 10.12
C GLY A 12 -0.24 6.39 9.02
N GLY A 13 -0.51 5.92 7.81
CA GLY A 13 -0.77 6.76 6.64
C GLY A 13 0.50 7.32 6.00
N THR A 14 0.37 8.41 5.25
CA THR A 14 1.50 9.07 4.56
C THR A 14 1.41 10.59 4.68
N ILE A 15 2.50 11.23 5.09
CA ILE A 15 2.61 12.69 5.19
C ILE A 15 2.56 13.38 3.82
N LEU A 16 2.92 12.65 2.75
CA LEU A 16 2.91 13.14 1.37
C LEU A 16 1.53 12.97 0.70
N ARG A 17 0.60 12.28 1.39
CA ARG A 17 -0.73 11.91 0.89
C ARG A 17 -0.66 10.99 -0.33
N THR A 18 -1.83 10.60 -0.81
CA THR A 18 -2.00 9.79 -2.02
C THR A 18 -3.23 10.29 -2.78
N ALA A 19 -3.21 10.18 -4.10
CA ALA A 19 -4.32 10.54 -4.97
C ALA A 19 -4.35 9.62 -6.19
N ARG A 20 -5.55 9.33 -6.70
CA ARG A 20 -5.72 8.62 -7.97
C ARG A 20 -5.47 9.60 -9.12
N CYS A 21 -4.58 9.23 -10.05
CA CYS A 21 -4.20 10.04 -11.20
C CYS A 21 -4.37 9.21 -12.48
N VAL A 22 -5.59 9.17 -13.02
CA VAL A 22 -5.92 8.34 -14.19
C VAL A 22 -5.24 8.87 -15.45
N GLU A 23 -5.11 10.20 -15.54
CA GLU A 23 -4.43 10.90 -16.63
C GLU A 23 -2.96 10.49 -16.77
N PHE A 24 -2.32 9.97 -15.72
CA PHE A 24 -0.95 9.46 -15.78
C PHE A 24 -0.79 8.24 -16.71
N LYS A 25 -1.90 7.59 -17.08
CA LYS A 25 -1.93 6.56 -18.12
C LYS A 25 -1.63 7.12 -19.52
N LYS A 26 -1.83 8.42 -19.76
CA LYS A 26 -1.52 9.10 -21.02
C LYS A 26 -0.03 9.42 -21.09
N GLU A 27 0.59 9.17 -22.24
CA GLU A 27 2.03 9.42 -22.42
C GLU A 27 2.40 10.90 -22.32
N GLU A 28 1.57 11.78 -22.89
CA GLU A 28 1.74 13.24 -22.82
C GLU A 28 1.89 13.76 -21.38
N VAL A 29 1.10 13.18 -20.46
CA VAL A 29 1.14 13.53 -19.03
C VAL A 29 2.45 13.06 -18.40
N ARG A 30 2.94 11.87 -18.76
CA ARG A 30 4.24 11.37 -18.29
C ARG A 30 5.41 12.20 -18.82
N VAL A 31 5.36 12.62 -20.09
CA VAL A 31 6.36 13.54 -20.66
C VAL A 31 6.34 14.90 -19.95
N LYS A 32 5.17 15.41 -19.57
CA LYS A 32 5.07 16.60 -18.72
C LYS A 32 5.72 16.36 -17.35
N ALA A 33 5.48 15.20 -16.73
CA ALA A 33 6.10 14.83 -15.46
C ALA A 33 7.64 14.74 -15.55
N THR A 34 8.20 14.17 -16.61
CA THR A 34 9.66 14.12 -16.78
C THR A 34 10.28 15.51 -16.92
N LYS A 35 9.61 16.44 -17.61
CA LYS A 35 10.04 17.85 -17.70
C LYS A 35 10.03 18.52 -16.33
N ILE A 36 9.00 18.29 -15.52
CA ILE A 36 8.92 18.80 -14.14
C ILE A 36 10.09 18.26 -13.31
N LEU A 37 10.31 16.94 -13.29
CA LEU A 37 11.41 16.34 -12.55
C LEU A 37 12.76 16.94 -12.94
N LYS A 38 13.02 17.12 -14.24
CA LYS A 38 14.24 17.77 -14.74
C LYS A 38 14.35 19.24 -14.30
N ALA A 39 13.26 20.00 -14.36
CA ALA A 39 13.25 21.41 -13.96
C ALA A 39 13.56 21.60 -12.46
N TYR A 40 13.17 20.62 -11.63
CA TYR A 40 13.49 20.60 -10.20
C TYR A 40 14.80 19.87 -9.87
N GLY A 41 15.57 19.42 -10.87
CA GLY A 41 16.85 18.73 -10.66
C GLY A 41 16.72 17.36 -9.97
N VAL A 42 15.62 16.66 -10.18
CA VAL A 42 15.38 15.32 -9.59
C VAL A 42 15.94 14.24 -10.50
N ASP A 43 17.03 13.59 -10.07
CA ASP A 43 17.73 12.55 -10.83
C ASP A 43 17.07 11.16 -10.75
N ALA A 44 16.38 10.88 -9.65
CA ALA A 44 15.77 9.59 -9.37
C ALA A 44 14.49 9.75 -8.53
N LEU A 45 13.59 8.78 -8.65
CA LEU A 45 12.31 8.76 -7.94
C LEU A 45 12.11 7.43 -7.22
N VAL A 46 11.84 7.50 -5.92
CA VAL A 46 11.37 6.36 -5.13
C VAL A 46 9.86 6.41 -5.05
N VAL A 47 9.20 5.33 -5.46
CA VAL A 47 7.74 5.21 -5.55
C VAL A 47 7.27 4.18 -4.54
N ILE A 48 6.50 4.61 -3.54
CA ILE A 48 5.91 3.73 -2.52
C ILE A 48 4.45 3.50 -2.88
N GLY A 49 4.03 2.23 -3.01
CA GLY A 49 2.64 1.89 -3.30
C GLY A 49 2.47 0.47 -3.83
N GLY A 50 1.33 0.20 -4.47
CA GLY A 50 1.04 -1.07 -5.14
C GLY A 50 1.26 -1.05 -6.66
N ASP A 51 0.70 -2.04 -7.35
CA ASP A 51 0.93 -2.31 -8.77
C ASP A 51 0.65 -1.15 -9.73
N GLY A 52 -0.41 -0.37 -9.45
CA GLY A 52 -0.74 0.81 -10.24
C GLY A 52 0.39 1.86 -10.24
N SER A 53 0.99 2.08 -9.06
CA SER A 53 2.11 3.01 -8.90
C SER A 53 3.36 2.48 -9.60
N PHE A 54 3.61 1.18 -9.53
CA PHE A 54 4.78 0.55 -10.14
C PHE A 54 4.70 0.55 -11.67
N THR A 55 3.49 0.41 -12.21
CA THR A 55 3.25 0.61 -13.65
C THR A 55 3.64 2.03 -14.08
N GLY A 56 3.25 3.05 -13.31
CA GLY A 56 3.67 4.43 -13.55
C GLY A 56 5.18 4.61 -13.48
N ALA A 57 5.83 4.03 -12.47
CA ALA A 57 7.28 4.07 -12.27
C ALA A 57 8.05 3.42 -13.44
N LYS A 58 7.58 2.27 -13.93
CA LYS A 58 8.14 1.57 -15.09
C LYS A 58 8.03 2.40 -16.37
N LEU A 59 6.86 3.03 -16.59
CA LEU A 59 6.64 3.87 -17.77
C LEU A 59 7.48 5.16 -17.74
N LEU A 60 7.67 5.77 -16.56
CA LEU A 60 8.61 6.88 -16.38
C LEU A 60 10.06 6.45 -16.64
N SER A 61 10.43 5.24 -16.23
CA SER A 61 11.77 4.71 -16.46
C SER A 61 12.12 4.57 -17.93
N LYS A 62 11.15 4.13 -18.75
CA LYS A 62 11.31 4.12 -20.21
C LYS A 62 11.55 5.51 -20.83
N LEU A 63 11.12 6.59 -20.14
CA LEU A 63 11.35 7.97 -20.55
C LEU A 63 12.66 8.57 -19.97
N GLY A 64 13.50 7.74 -19.37
CA GLY A 64 14.83 8.12 -18.87
C GLY A 64 14.88 8.56 -17.41
N VAL A 65 13.82 8.39 -16.63
CA VAL A 65 13.82 8.69 -15.18
C VAL A 65 14.25 7.45 -14.40
N LYS A 66 15.25 7.53 -13.53
CA LYS A 66 15.61 6.40 -12.68
C LYS A 66 14.53 6.20 -11.62
N THR A 67 13.91 5.03 -11.56
CA THR A 67 12.84 4.75 -10.59
C THR A 67 13.12 3.50 -9.77
N VAL A 68 12.68 3.50 -8.51
CA VAL A 68 12.68 2.34 -7.61
C VAL A 68 11.31 2.23 -6.96
N GLY A 69 10.73 1.03 -6.94
CA GLY A 69 9.45 0.75 -6.30
C GLY A 69 9.65 0.16 -4.90
N LEU A 70 8.87 0.62 -3.92
CA LEU A 70 8.76 0.02 -2.58
C LEU A 70 7.32 -0.47 -2.35
N PRO A 71 7.13 -1.75 -1.99
CA PRO A 71 5.81 -2.36 -1.90
C PRO A 71 5.05 -1.83 -0.66
N GLY A 72 4.05 -0.98 -0.90
CA GLY A 72 3.24 -0.35 0.14
C GLY A 72 1.75 -0.56 -0.10
N THR A 73 1.21 -1.65 0.44
CA THR A 73 -0.19 -2.06 0.34
C THR A 73 -0.54 -3.00 1.48
N ILE A 74 -1.80 -3.02 1.91
CA ILE A 74 -2.30 -3.97 2.91
C ILE A 74 -2.72 -5.30 2.29
N ASP A 75 -2.98 -5.33 0.98
CA ASP A 75 -3.60 -6.45 0.29
C ASP A 75 -2.64 -7.65 0.08
N ASN A 76 -1.33 -7.46 0.32
CA ASN A 76 -0.26 -8.42 0.00
C ASN A 76 -0.31 -8.97 -1.44
N ASP A 77 -0.75 -8.16 -2.39
CA ASP A 77 -1.07 -8.58 -3.76
C ASP A 77 0.11 -8.46 -4.75
N LEU A 78 1.35 -8.39 -4.26
CA LEU A 78 2.53 -8.09 -5.08
C LEU A 78 3.40 -9.34 -5.29
N THR A 79 3.40 -9.89 -6.51
CA THR A 79 4.02 -11.20 -6.86
C THR A 79 5.54 -11.30 -6.64
N TYR A 80 6.22 -10.19 -6.43
CA TYR A 80 7.69 -10.10 -6.33
C TYR A 80 8.19 -9.91 -4.88
N THR A 81 7.30 -9.96 -3.89
CA THR A 81 7.65 -9.91 -2.46
C THR A 81 6.71 -10.81 -1.67
N ASP A 82 7.23 -11.51 -0.66
CA ASP A 82 6.38 -12.35 0.20
C ASP A 82 5.45 -11.50 1.08
N PHE A 83 5.92 -10.31 1.47
CA PHE A 83 5.19 -9.39 2.33
C PHE A 83 5.26 -7.95 1.82
N THR A 84 4.16 -7.21 1.99
CA THR A 84 4.04 -5.79 1.67
C THR A 84 3.97 -4.93 2.92
N ILE A 85 4.48 -3.69 2.85
CA ILE A 85 4.43 -2.76 3.98
C ILE A 85 2.97 -2.40 4.26
N GLY A 86 2.50 -2.74 5.46
CA GLY A 86 1.14 -2.51 5.93
C GLY A 86 0.32 -3.79 6.12
N PHE A 87 0.72 -4.92 5.54
CA PHE A 87 0.02 -6.20 5.65
C PHE A 87 -0.11 -6.67 7.11
N ASP A 88 1.02 -6.76 7.83
CA ASP A 88 1.04 -7.22 9.22
C ASP A 88 0.20 -6.33 10.16
N THR A 89 0.24 -5.02 9.96
CA THR A 89 -0.60 -4.09 10.74
C THR A 89 -2.08 -4.30 10.46
N ALA A 90 -2.47 -4.52 9.21
CA ALA A 90 -3.84 -4.83 8.84
C ALA A 90 -4.29 -6.19 9.43
N LEU A 91 -3.44 -7.21 9.37
CA LEU A 91 -3.69 -8.53 9.94
C LEU A 91 -3.96 -8.45 11.45
N ASN A 92 -3.09 -7.79 12.22
CA ASN A 92 -3.29 -7.63 13.66
C ASN A 92 -4.56 -6.83 14.00
N THR A 93 -4.94 -5.87 13.15
CA THR A 93 -6.21 -5.13 13.31
C THR A 93 -7.42 -6.05 13.12
N ILE A 94 -7.36 -6.99 12.17
CA ILE A 94 -8.43 -7.97 11.94
C ILE A 94 -8.52 -8.95 13.12
N ILE A 95 -7.38 -9.49 13.58
CA ILE A 95 -7.34 -10.44 14.70
C ILE A 95 -7.93 -9.81 15.97
N ASP A 96 -7.54 -8.58 16.29
CA ASP A 96 -8.08 -7.84 17.44
C ASP A 96 -9.61 -7.62 17.35
N ALA A 97 -10.16 -7.49 16.14
CA ALA A 97 -11.61 -7.43 15.93
C ALA A 97 -12.28 -8.80 16.11
N ILE A 98 -11.66 -9.88 15.60
CA ILE A 98 -12.14 -11.26 15.75
C ILE A 98 -12.20 -11.66 17.22
N ASP A 99 -11.15 -11.38 18.00
CA ASP A 99 -11.07 -11.69 19.43
C ASP A 99 -12.25 -11.07 20.20
N LYS A 100 -12.53 -9.79 19.96
CA LYS A 100 -13.67 -9.09 20.57
C LYS A 100 -15.01 -9.70 20.22
N ILE A 101 -15.18 -10.15 18.97
CA ILE A 101 -16.42 -10.80 18.52
C ILE A 101 -16.55 -12.17 19.17
N ARG A 102 -15.47 -12.95 19.23
CA ARG A 102 -15.42 -14.33 19.76
C ARG A 102 -15.90 -14.40 21.22
N ASP A 103 -15.52 -13.45 22.05
CA ASP A 103 -15.98 -13.37 23.46
C ASP A 103 -17.52 -13.27 23.56
N THR A 104 -18.12 -12.47 22.70
CA THR A 104 -19.58 -12.28 22.69
C THR A 104 -20.33 -13.44 22.04
N SER A 105 -19.77 -14.03 20.98
CA SER A 105 -20.39 -15.16 20.26
C SER A 105 -20.43 -16.42 21.10
N THR A 106 -19.37 -16.69 21.87
CA THR A 106 -19.30 -17.86 22.76
C THR A 106 -20.33 -17.77 23.89
N SER A 107 -20.61 -16.56 24.37
CA SER A 107 -21.58 -16.33 25.46
C SER A 107 -23.04 -16.55 25.04
N HIS A 108 -23.35 -16.46 23.74
CA HIS A 108 -24.72 -16.52 23.22
C HIS A 108 -24.93 -17.58 22.13
N GLU A 109 -23.97 -18.49 21.95
CA GLU A 109 -23.99 -19.54 20.92
C GLU A 109 -24.33 -18.98 19.52
N ARG A 110 -23.67 -17.88 19.13
CA ARG A 110 -23.92 -17.20 17.85
C ARG A 110 -22.84 -17.48 16.81
N VAL A 111 -23.27 -17.52 15.55
CA VAL A 111 -22.37 -17.51 14.40
C VAL A 111 -22.13 -16.05 13.97
N SER A 112 -20.87 -15.70 13.74
CA SER A 112 -20.46 -14.38 13.25
C SER A 112 -19.80 -14.51 11.88
N ILE A 113 -20.08 -13.56 11.00
CA ILE A 113 -19.43 -13.43 9.69
C ILE A 113 -18.62 -12.12 9.73
N VAL A 114 -17.33 -12.21 9.43
CA VAL A 114 -16.41 -11.06 9.41
C VAL A 114 -15.93 -10.85 7.98
N GLU A 115 -16.24 -9.69 7.41
CA GLU A 115 -15.75 -9.27 6.09
C GLU A 115 -14.43 -8.49 6.26
N VAL A 116 -13.41 -8.84 5.47
CA VAL A 116 -12.09 -8.22 5.52
C VAL A 116 -11.69 -7.66 4.15
N MET A 117 -10.73 -6.73 4.14
CA MET A 117 -10.14 -6.21 2.90
C MET A 117 -9.23 -7.25 2.23
N GLY A 118 -8.67 -6.92 1.06
CA GLY A 118 -7.79 -7.81 0.29
C GLY A 118 -7.99 -7.70 -1.24
N ARG A 119 -9.02 -6.99 -1.70
CA ARG A 119 -9.38 -6.87 -3.12
C ARG A 119 -9.50 -8.26 -3.78
N ASP A 120 -8.57 -8.60 -4.66
CA ASP A 120 -8.53 -9.85 -5.41
C ASP A 120 -7.56 -10.88 -4.79
N CYS A 121 -7.01 -10.57 -3.60
CA CYS A 121 -6.06 -11.39 -2.85
C CYS A 121 -6.70 -11.84 -1.51
N GLY A 122 -6.58 -13.13 -1.20
CA GLY A 122 -7.17 -13.75 -0.02
C GLY A 122 -6.28 -13.75 1.22
N ASP A 123 -5.06 -13.21 1.15
CA ASP A 123 -4.05 -13.34 2.20
C ASP A 123 -4.53 -12.82 3.56
N LEU A 124 -5.15 -11.63 3.59
CA LEU A 124 -5.68 -11.08 4.84
C LEU A 124 -6.73 -12.01 5.46
N ALA A 125 -7.66 -12.53 4.66
CA ALA A 125 -8.71 -13.44 5.14
C ALA A 125 -8.14 -14.78 5.60
N LEU A 126 -7.21 -15.35 4.83
CA LEU A 126 -6.59 -16.64 5.12
C LEU A 126 -5.75 -16.57 6.40
N TYR A 127 -4.85 -15.59 6.50
CA TYR A 127 -3.98 -15.46 7.67
C TYR A 127 -4.77 -15.09 8.92
N ALA A 128 -5.75 -14.19 8.81
CA ALA A 128 -6.60 -13.84 9.94
C ALA A 128 -7.46 -15.01 10.40
N GLY A 129 -8.02 -15.81 9.48
CA GLY A 129 -8.84 -16.96 9.82
C GLY A 129 -8.07 -18.12 10.48
N ILE A 130 -6.76 -18.22 10.24
CA ILE A 130 -5.89 -19.18 10.92
C ILE A 130 -5.45 -18.67 12.30
N ALA A 131 -5.18 -17.37 12.41
CA ALA A 131 -4.67 -16.77 13.63
C ALA A 131 -5.75 -16.45 14.68
N GLY A 132 -6.93 -16.03 14.24
CA GLY A 132 -8.04 -15.55 15.09
C GLY A 132 -9.05 -16.61 15.49
#